data_AF-A0A0T0M2C3-F1
#
_entry.id   AF-A0A0T0M2C3-F1
#
_cell.length_a   1.000
_cell.length_b   1.000
_cell.length_c   1.000
_cell.angle_alpha   90.00
_cell.angle_beta   90.00
_cell.angle_gamma   90.00
#
_symmetry.space_group_name_H-M   'P 1'
#
loop_
_entity.id
_entity.type
_entity.pdbx_description
1 polymer ?
#
loop_
_entity_poly.entity_id
_entity_poly.type
_entity_poly.pdbx_seq_one_letter_code
_entity_poly.pdbx_strand_id
1 'polypeptide(L)'
;MKTNFENWNTELEKVWNLKTEEDCVKFSDLMYSLNGDEDETYLNKLIDTVTLKEDFGLYESLYNAVWAFPPELVGQILAKRLPEFQKRMGKSDQVFRFYIPIPNNEDALNAFIEEAKNWTTTEKRTSLSAIENWFVEDEEWETVLKKLGKTISKPKEDAIPEYWEENWKRRFEDGRKKGGEYSISGIFWKKGKKEWLEDLDFLMEVLALNLGKDWRQIDTMTNALWFFAKTTVYPIFVQKLKELSIEKQSKILDNIKKVNKKKFKQLSEEINGI
;
A
#
# COMPACT_ATOMS: atom_id res chain seq x y z
N MET A 1 19.82 -13.57 29.04
CA MET A 1 20.88 -12.65 29.48
C MET A 1 20.60 -11.35 28.75
N LYS A 2 20.30 -10.24 29.43
CA LYS A 2 19.95 -9.00 28.73
C LYS A 2 21.15 -8.56 27.90
N THR A 3 20.95 -8.39 26.60
CA THR A 3 21.93 -7.81 25.68
C THR A 3 22.35 -6.44 26.23
N ASN A 4 23.62 -6.06 26.14
CA ASN A 4 24.06 -4.71 26.55
C ASN A 4 23.79 -3.73 25.40
N PHE A 5 23.01 -2.67 25.66
CA PHE A 5 22.55 -1.74 24.61
C PHE A 5 23.70 -1.00 23.95
N GLU A 6 24.63 -0.47 24.74
CA GLU A 6 25.75 0.32 24.22
C GLU A 6 26.61 -0.53 23.27
N ASN A 7 26.88 -1.78 23.66
CA ASN A 7 27.64 -2.70 22.82
C ASN A 7 26.86 -3.10 21.56
N TRP A 8 25.60 -3.49 21.71
CA TRP A 8 24.74 -3.87 20.58
C TRP A 8 24.58 -2.73 19.57
N ASN A 9 24.33 -1.51 20.05
CA ASN A 9 24.22 -0.31 19.23
C ASN A 9 25.52 -0.01 18.48
N THR A 10 26.66 -0.12 19.16
CA THR A 10 27.98 0.08 18.55
C THR A 10 28.25 -0.94 17.44
N GLU A 11 27.90 -2.20 17.65
CA GLU A 11 28.06 -3.24 16.63
C GLU A 11 27.09 -3.04 15.46
N LEU A 12 25.86 -2.62 15.72
CA LEU A 12 24.88 -2.29 14.68
C LEU A 12 25.36 -1.15 13.78
N GLU A 13 25.89 -0.08 14.36
CA GLU A 13 26.37 1.09 13.61
C GLU A 13 27.51 0.76 12.63
N LYS A 14 28.30 -0.29 12.92
CA LYS A 14 29.35 -0.77 12.01
C LYS A 14 28.79 -1.39 10.74
N VAL A 15 27.65 -2.08 10.84
CA VAL A 15 27.05 -2.86 9.75
C VAL A 15 25.80 -2.23 9.14
N TRP A 16 25.31 -1.12 9.70
CA TRP A 16 24.06 -0.45 9.31
C TRP A 16 23.95 -0.22 7.80
N ASN A 17 25.04 0.16 7.14
CA ASN A 17 25.00 0.48 5.71
C ASN A 17 24.94 -0.75 4.78
N LEU A 18 24.98 -1.98 5.34
CA LEU A 18 24.79 -3.24 4.61
C LEU A 18 25.63 -3.33 3.32
N LYS A 19 26.92 -2.98 3.40
CA LYS A 19 27.78 -2.81 2.21
C LYS A 19 28.28 -4.15 1.67
N THR A 20 28.39 -5.14 2.54
CA THR A 20 28.95 -6.46 2.23
C THR A 20 27.99 -7.57 2.66
N GLU A 21 28.17 -8.77 2.11
CA GLU A 21 27.42 -9.95 2.55
C GLU A 21 27.65 -10.26 4.04
N GLU A 22 28.89 -10.07 4.53
CA GLU A 22 29.23 -10.20 5.94
C GLU A 22 28.47 -9.18 6.82
N ASP A 23 28.30 -7.94 6.35
CA ASP A 23 27.49 -6.93 7.04
C ASP A 23 26.03 -7.38 7.15
N CYS A 24 25.45 -7.95 6.08
CA CYS A 24 24.06 -8.43 6.08
C CYS A 24 23.85 -9.60 7.04
N VAL A 25 24.80 -10.55 7.10
CA VAL A 25 24.76 -11.67 8.04
C VAL A 25 24.84 -11.15 9.48
N LYS A 26 25.84 -10.32 9.77
CA LYS A 26 26.03 -9.76 11.11
C LYS A 26 24.88 -8.86 11.55
N PHE A 27 24.30 -8.09 10.63
CA PHE A 27 23.10 -7.31 10.88
C PHE A 27 21.94 -8.22 11.32
N SER A 28 21.70 -9.31 10.59
CA SER A 28 20.65 -10.27 10.93
C SER A 28 20.90 -10.96 12.27
N ASP A 29 22.15 -11.35 12.57
CA ASP A 29 22.53 -11.92 13.87
C ASP A 29 22.25 -10.95 15.02
N LEU A 30 22.53 -9.66 14.83
CA LEU A 30 22.20 -8.63 15.82
C LEU A 30 20.69 -8.49 16.02
N MET A 31 19.89 -8.58 14.96
CA MET A 31 18.42 -8.56 15.06
C MET A 31 17.91 -9.80 15.82
N TYR A 32 18.39 -10.99 15.47
CA TYR A 32 18.01 -12.25 16.11
C TYR A 32 18.53 -12.42 17.54
N SER A 33 19.48 -11.59 17.96
CA SER A 33 19.94 -11.56 19.36
C SER A 33 18.95 -10.89 20.31
N LEU A 34 17.97 -10.14 19.78
CA LEU A 34 16.91 -9.51 20.55
C LEU A 34 15.78 -10.51 20.79
N ASN A 35 15.20 -10.49 21.99
CA ASN A 35 14.13 -11.40 22.36
C ASN A 35 12.85 -10.70 22.82
N GLY A 36 12.84 -9.36 22.85
CA GLY A 36 11.70 -8.54 23.25
C GLY A 36 11.65 -8.20 24.74
N ASP A 37 12.54 -8.76 25.56
CA ASP A 37 12.67 -8.39 26.98
C ASP A 37 13.51 -7.11 27.20
N GLU A 38 14.05 -6.57 26.10
CA GLU A 38 14.75 -5.28 26.07
C GLU A 38 13.79 -4.10 26.29
N ASP A 39 14.34 -2.94 26.63
CA ASP A 39 13.54 -1.73 26.82
C ASP A 39 13.25 -0.98 25.50
N GLU A 40 12.46 0.09 25.59
CA GLU A 40 12.04 0.88 24.44
C GLU A 40 13.19 1.51 23.64
N THR A 41 14.40 1.64 24.20
CA THR A 41 15.51 2.28 23.49
C THR A 41 15.98 1.44 22.30
N TYR A 42 15.93 0.11 22.42
CA TYR A 42 16.21 -0.82 21.33
C TYR A 42 15.18 -0.69 20.22
N LEU A 43 13.89 -0.71 20.55
CA LEU A 43 12.82 -0.57 19.58
C LEU A 43 12.89 0.76 18.82
N ASN A 44 13.18 1.86 19.54
CA ASN A 44 13.42 3.16 18.90
C ASN A 44 14.61 3.10 17.93
N LYS A 45 15.71 2.43 18.31
CA LYS A 45 16.87 2.26 17.45
C LYS A 45 16.56 1.42 16.21
N LEU A 46 15.80 0.34 16.33
CA LEU A 46 15.37 -0.50 15.20
C LEU A 46 14.61 0.31 14.14
N ILE A 47 13.67 1.17 14.57
CA ILE A 47 12.96 2.07 13.65
C ILE A 47 13.92 3.06 12.99
N ASP A 48 14.91 3.56 13.72
CA ASP A 48 15.92 4.47 13.17
C ASP A 48 16.83 3.82 12.13
N THR A 49 17.10 2.53 12.28
CA THR A 49 17.94 1.73 11.37
C THR A 49 17.44 1.69 9.93
N VAL A 50 16.15 1.91 9.70
CA VAL A 50 15.56 1.95 8.36
C VAL A 50 15.96 3.23 7.64
N THR A 51 16.86 3.10 6.68
CA THR A 51 17.39 4.21 5.89
C THR A 51 17.30 3.98 4.38
N LEU A 52 17.25 2.72 3.94
CA LEU A 52 17.11 2.37 2.53
C LEU A 52 15.63 2.44 2.11
N LYS A 53 15.39 3.03 0.92
CA LYS A 53 14.03 3.16 0.36
C LYS A 53 13.56 1.90 -0.37
N GLU A 54 14.51 1.17 -0.96
CA GLU A 54 14.30 -0.07 -1.69
C GLU A 54 15.02 -1.18 -0.92
N ASP A 55 14.31 -2.26 -0.65
CA ASP A 55 14.82 -3.40 0.10
C ASP A 55 14.46 -4.71 -0.61
N PHE A 56 15.46 -5.54 -0.88
CA PHE A 56 15.35 -6.87 -1.49
C PHE A 56 15.36 -7.98 -0.43
N GLY A 57 14.79 -7.72 0.75
CA GLY A 57 14.69 -8.68 1.86
C GLY A 57 15.73 -8.50 2.97
N LEU A 58 16.54 -7.44 2.92
CA LEU A 58 17.56 -7.11 3.90
C LEU A 58 16.99 -6.72 5.27
N TYR A 59 15.76 -6.18 5.33
CA TYR A 59 15.12 -5.80 6.59
C TYR A 59 14.18 -6.87 7.17
N GLU A 60 14.10 -8.08 6.60
CA GLU A 60 13.25 -9.15 7.14
C GLU A 60 13.57 -9.48 8.60
N SER A 61 14.85 -9.68 8.91
CA SER A 61 15.32 -9.93 10.29
C SER A 61 14.98 -8.76 11.22
N LEU A 62 15.06 -7.52 10.73
CA LEU A 62 14.70 -6.33 11.49
C LEU A 62 13.20 -6.27 11.78
N TYR A 63 12.34 -6.59 10.82
CA TYR A 63 10.89 -6.66 11.05
C TYR A 63 10.56 -7.68 12.12
N ASN A 64 11.17 -8.87 12.06
CA ASN A 64 10.98 -9.91 13.05
C ASN A 64 11.45 -9.47 14.44
N ALA A 65 12.59 -8.78 14.55
CA ALA A 65 13.09 -8.27 15.82
C ALA A 65 12.16 -7.22 16.46
N VAL A 66 11.57 -6.33 15.66
CA VAL A 66 10.59 -5.34 16.15
C VAL A 66 9.38 -6.04 16.76
N TRP A 67 8.88 -7.07 16.10
CA TRP A 67 7.69 -7.81 16.54
C TRP A 67 7.96 -8.89 17.59
N ALA A 68 9.21 -9.04 18.04
CA ALA A 68 9.55 -9.82 19.23
C ALA A 68 9.20 -9.08 20.54
N PHE A 69 9.14 -7.74 20.52
CA PHE A 69 8.76 -6.92 21.68
C PHE A 69 7.27 -7.07 22.03
N PRO A 70 6.88 -6.76 23.29
CA PRO A 70 5.49 -6.75 23.71
C PRO A 70 4.60 -5.93 22.76
N PRO A 71 3.49 -6.48 22.25
CA PRO A 71 2.64 -5.82 21.27
C PRO A 71 2.17 -4.42 21.68
N GLU A 72 1.85 -4.19 22.96
CA GLU A 72 1.44 -2.88 23.46
C GLU A 72 2.56 -1.84 23.33
N LEU A 73 3.80 -2.22 23.66
CA LEU A 73 4.97 -1.35 23.52
C LEU A 73 5.22 -1.04 22.05
N VAL A 74 5.11 -2.05 21.17
CA VAL A 74 5.25 -1.88 19.71
C VAL A 74 4.20 -0.91 19.19
N GLY A 75 2.92 -1.12 19.52
CA GLY A 75 1.82 -0.26 19.11
C GLY A 75 2.02 1.19 19.56
N GLN A 76 2.39 1.39 20.82
CA GLN A 76 2.67 2.71 21.37
C GLN A 76 3.82 3.42 20.62
N ILE A 77 4.97 2.76 20.51
CA ILE A 77 6.15 3.38 19.89
C ILE A 77 5.91 3.65 18.40
N LEU A 78 5.29 2.73 17.67
CA LEU A 78 4.97 2.95 16.26
C LEU A 78 4.00 4.12 16.07
N ALA A 79 2.96 4.26 16.90
CA ALA A 79 2.08 5.44 16.84
C ALA A 79 2.86 6.74 17.09
N LYS A 80 3.67 6.78 18.14
CA LYS A 80 4.49 7.96 18.48
C LYS A 80 5.47 8.34 17.38
N ARG A 81 6.07 7.35 16.70
CA ARG A 81 7.13 7.55 15.69
C ARG A 81 6.61 7.78 14.28
N LEU A 82 5.37 7.38 13.96
CA LEU A 82 4.79 7.48 12.61
C LEU A 82 4.95 8.86 11.95
N PRO A 83 4.65 10.00 12.61
CA PRO A 83 4.74 11.30 11.95
C PRO A 83 6.15 11.63 11.44
N GLU A 84 7.17 11.41 12.27
CA GLU A 84 8.56 11.69 11.91
C GLU A 84 9.13 10.62 10.97
N PHE A 85 8.75 9.36 11.15
CA PHE A 85 9.18 8.28 10.27
C PHE A 85 8.67 8.50 8.84
N GLN A 86 7.41 8.93 8.70
CA GLN A 86 6.80 9.30 7.43
C GLN A 86 7.46 10.53 6.79
N LYS A 87 7.87 11.53 7.59
CA LYS A 87 8.62 12.70 7.09
C LYS A 87 10.00 12.30 6.57
N ARG A 88 10.70 11.40 7.26
CA ARG A 88 12.05 10.93 6.89
C ARG A 88 12.02 10.06 5.63
N MET A 89 11.15 9.05 5.60
CA MET A 89 11.14 8.03 4.55
C MET A 89 10.22 8.35 3.37
N GLY A 90 9.24 9.23 3.57
CA GLY A 90 8.19 9.49 2.59
C GLY A 90 7.26 8.30 2.40
N LYS A 91 6.64 8.18 1.22
CA LYS A 91 5.70 7.10 0.87
C LYS A 91 6.46 5.83 0.43
N SER A 92 7.32 5.30 1.29
CA SER A 92 8.07 4.08 1.01
C SER A 92 7.37 2.87 1.64
N ASP A 93 7.31 1.77 0.89
CA ASP A 93 6.75 0.48 1.32
C ASP A 93 7.38 -0.04 2.61
N GLN A 94 8.62 0.38 2.92
CA GLN A 94 9.29 -0.02 4.17
C GLN A 94 8.54 0.54 5.39
N VAL A 95 8.02 1.77 5.32
CA VAL A 95 7.21 2.33 6.42
C VAL A 95 5.93 1.53 6.56
N PHE A 96 5.28 1.15 5.46
CA PHE A 96 4.08 0.32 5.50
C PHE A 96 4.36 -1.04 6.19
N ARG A 97 5.44 -1.73 5.81
CA ARG A 97 5.79 -3.07 6.31
C ARG A 97 5.93 -3.16 7.84
N PHE A 98 6.47 -2.14 8.50
CA PHE A 98 6.53 -2.09 9.97
C PHE A 98 5.17 -2.15 10.63
N TYR A 99 4.17 -1.58 9.96
CA TYR A 99 2.87 -1.30 10.53
C TYR A 99 1.85 -2.37 10.11
N ILE A 100 2.14 -3.20 9.09
CA ILE A 100 1.24 -4.25 8.58
C ILE A 100 0.60 -5.08 9.70
N PRO A 101 1.31 -5.53 10.75
CA PRO A 101 0.67 -6.35 11.77
C PRO A 101 -0.24 -5.58 12.74
N ILE A 102 -0.19 -4.24 12.77
CA ILE A 102 -0.95 -3.42 13.73
C ILE A 102 -2.46 -3.68 13.66
N PRO A 103 -3.14 -3.63 12.48
CA PRO A 103 -4.59 -3.81 12.43
C PRO A 103 -5.05 -5.19 12.91
N ASN A 104 -4.20 -6.22 12.78
CA ASN A 104 -4.53 -7.62 13.05
C ASN A 104 -4.07 -8.09 14.44
N ASN A 105 -3.35 -7.26 15.20
CA ASN A 105 -2.94 -7.54 16.57
C ASN A 105 -3.71 -6.60 17.51
N GLU A 106 -4.64 -7.14 18.29
CA GLU A 106 -5.56 -6.34 19.11
C GLU A 106 -4.85 -5.46 20.15
N ASP A 107 -3.83 -6.00 20.82
CA ASP A 107 -3.07 -5.30 21.85
C ASP A 107 -2.27 -4.15 21.25
N ALA A 108 -1.56 -4.42 20.14
CA ALA A 108 -0.82 -3.39 19.41
C ALA A 108 -1.75 -2.33 18.80
N LEU A 109 -2.90 -2.73 18.25
CA LEU A 109 -3.91 -1.82 17.72
C LEU A 109 -4.44 -0.88 18.80
N ASN A 110 -4.81 -1.42 19.96
CA ASN A 110 -5.39 -0.61 21.03
C ASN A 110 -4.35 0.37 21.59
N ALA A 111 -3.11 -0.07 21.82
CA ALA A 111 -2.03 0.81 22.26
C ALA A 111 -1.68 1.88 21.20
N PHE A 112 -1.66 1.51 19.92
CA PHE A 112 -1.45 2.43 18.82
C PHE A 112 -2.51 3.54 18.79
N ILE A 113 -3.78 3.16 18.90
CA ILE A 113 -4.90 4.11 18.88
C ILE A 113 -4.87 5.02 20.11
N GLU A 114 -4.50 4.50 21.27
CA GLU A 114 -4.40 5.31 22.48
C GLU A 114 -3.31 6.37 22.38
N GLU A 115 -2.11 5.97 21.96
CA GLU A 115 -0.99 6.90 21.78
C GLU A 115 -1.27 7.91 20.66
N ALA A 116 -1.97 7.49 19.58
CA ALA A 116 -2.37 8.38 18.49
C ALA A 116 -3.30 9.53 18.93
N LYS A 117 -3.96 9.43 20.10
CA LYS A 117 -4.74 10.55 20.67
C LYS A 117 -3.85 11.73 21.08
N ASN A 118 -2.57 11.48 21.35
CA ASN A 118 -1.61 12.51 21.75
C ASN A 118 -1.01 13.27 20.55
N TRP A 119 -1.29 12.83 19.32
CA TRP A 119 -0.81 13.54 18.13
C TRP A 119 -1.34 14.96 18.07
N THR A 120 -0.43 15.90 17.81
CA THR A 120 -0.79 17.26 17.40
C THR A 120 -1.58 17.23 16.09
N THR A 121 -2.28 18.32 15.78
CA THR A 121 -3.03 18.46 14.52
C THR A 121 -2.17 18.20 13.28
N THR A 122 -0.91 18.64 13.29
CA THR A 122 0.02 18.45 12.18
C THR A 122 0.45 16.99 12.03
N GLU A 123 0.79 16.34 13.15
CA GLU A 123 1.16 14.91 13.18
C GLU A 123 0.00 14.04 12.73
N LYS A 124 -1.19 14.28 13.30
CA LYS A 124 -2.41 13.57 12.94
C LYS A 124 -2.71 13.68 11.45
N ARG A 125 -2.54 14.86 10.84
CA ARG A 125 -2.71 15.03 9.38
C ARG A 125 -1.70 14.21 8.58
N THR A 126 -0.43 14.23 8.96
CA THR A 126 0.64 13.47 8.27
C THR A 126 0.39 11.97 8.38
N SER A 127 0.14 11.47 9.60
CA SER A 127 -0.11 10.05 9.88
C SER A 127 -1.37 9.55 9.18
N LEU A 128 -2.47 10.30 9.23
CA LEU A 128 -3.70 9.93 8.52
C LEU A 128 -3.49 9.87 7.02
N SER A 129 -2.70 10.78 6.44
CA SER A 129 -2.39 10.71 5.01
C SER A 129 -1.56 9.47 4.63
N ALA A 130 -0.76 8.91 5.54
CA ALA A 130 -0.03 7.66 5.31
C ALA A 130 -0.99 6.46 5.40
N ILE A 131 -1.75 6.38 6.50
CA ILE A 131 -2.73 5.31 6.75
C ILE A 131 -3.81 5.27 5.66
N GLU A 132 -4.26 6.42 5.15
CA GLU A 132 -5.20 6.48 4.03
C GLU A 132 -4.62 5.89 2.73
N ASN A 133 -3.30 5.99 2.50
CA ASN A 133 -2.69 5.31 1.35
C ASN A 133 -2.62 3.80 1.62
N TRP A 134 -2.22 3.38 2.83
CA TRP A 134 -2.15 1.96 3.21
C TRP A 134 -3.52 1.27 3.14
N PHE A 135 -4.59 1.99 3.47
CA PHE A 135 -5.97 1.51 3.30
C PHE A 135 -6.38 1.25 1.84
N VAL A 136 -5.73 1.89 0.87
CA VAL A 136 -5.89 1.55 -0.55
C VAL A 136 -5.22 0.21 -0.85
N GLU A 137 -4.09 -0.08 -0.21
CA GLU A 137 -3.28 -1.29 -0.46
C GLU A 137 -3.81 -2.50 0.31
N ASP A 138 -4.27 -2.30 1.54
CA ASP A 138 -4.73 -3.34 2.46
C ASP A 138 -5.97 -2.84 3.23
N GLU A 139 -7.06 -3.60 3.12
CA GLU A 139 -8.35 -3.21 3.70
C GLU A 139 -8.39 -3.30 5.22
N GLU A 140 -7.48 -4.03 5.86
CA GLU A 140 -7.44 -4.16 7.33
C GLU A 140 -7.22 -2.82 8.03
N TRP A 141 -6.57 -1.87 7.34
CA TRP A 141 -6.39 -0.49 7.80
C TRP A 141 -7.69 0.30 7.97
N GLU A 142 -8.82 -0.20 7.44
CA GLU A 142 -10.14 0.38 7.69
C GLU A 142 -10.44 0.48 9.20
N THR A 143 -10.04 -0.53 9.96
CA THR A 143 -10.26 -0.60 11.41
C THR A 143 -9.50 0.51 12.12
N VAL A 144 -8.25 0.76 11.74
CA VAL A 144 -7.44 1.86 12.30
C VAL A 144 -8.07 3.21 11.97
N LEU A 145 -8.45 3.44 10.71
CA LEU A 145 -9.08 4.70 10.30
C LEU A 145 -10.37 4.98 11.08
N LYS A 146 -11.24 3.98 11.23
CA LYS A 146 -12.47 4.09 12.02
C LYS A 146 -12.18 4.45 13.47
N LYS A 147 -11.23 3.77 14.11
CA LYS A 147 -10.84 4.05 15.50
C LYS A 147 -10.23 5.44 15.68
N LEU A 148 -9.57 5.99 14.65
CA LEU A 148 -9.07 7.37 14.63
C LEU A 148 -10.15 8.44 14.31
N GLY A 149 -11.42 8.02 14.16
CA GLY A 149 -12.57 8.89 13.95
C GLY A 149 -12.84 9.24 12.48
N LYS A 150 -12.28 8.48 11.51
CA LYS A 150 -12.60 8.65 10.09
C LYS A 150 -13.86 7.88 9.73
N THR A 151 -14.81 8.57 9.12
CA THR A 151 -15.97 7.95 8.49
C THR A 151 -15.56 7.36 7.15
N ILE A 152 -15.56 6.03 7.05
CA ILE A 152 -15.35 5.32 5.79
C ILE A 152 -16.73 5.03 5.19
N SER A 153 -17.00 5.62 4.03
CA SER A 153 -18.23 5.32 3.30
C SER A 153 -18.19 3.88 2.80
N LYS A 154 -19.30 3.16 2.96
CA LYS A 154 -19.43 1.83 2.36
C LYS A 154 -19.29 1.98 0.85
N PRO A 155 -18.37 1.24 0.20
CA PRO A 155 -18.23 1.34 -1.23
C PRO A 155 -19.51 0.84 -1.90
N LYS A 156 -20.06 1.66 -2.79
CA LYS A 156 -21.17 1.25 -3.65
C LYS A 156 -20.63 0.27 -4.69
N GLU A 157 -21.38 -0.79 -4.96
CA GLU A 157 -21.10 -1.71 -6.07
C GLU A 157 -22.21 -1.57 -7.11
N ASP A 158 -21.83 -1.28 -8.35
CA ASP A 158 -22.79 -1.25 -9.46
C ASP A 158 -23.07 -2.70 -9.93
N ALA A 159 -24.30 -2.93 -10.36
CA ALA A 159 -24.70 -4.18 -11.01
C ALA A 159 -23.96 -4.35 -12.35
N ILE A 160 -23.83 -5.60 -12.79
CA ILE A 160 -23.24 -5.91 -14.10
C ILE A 160 -24.19 -5.42 -15.20
N PRO A 161 -23.72 -4.59 -16.15
CA PRO A 161 -24.61 -4.06 -17.17
C PRO A 161 -25.22 -5.15 -18.07
N GLU A 162 -26.53 -5.06 -18.29
CA GLU A 162 -27.27 -6.04 -19.10
C GLU A 162 -26.78 -6.10 -20.56
N TYR A 163 -26.27 -4.99 -21.08
CA TYR A 163 -25.78 -4.87 -22.46
C TYR A 163 -24.41 -5.53 -22.69
N TRP A 164 -23.69 -5.92 -21.64
CA TRP A 164 -22.40 -6.59 -21.82
C TRP A 164 -22.56 -7.94 -22.50
N GLU A 165 -21.57 -8.27 -23.34
CA GLU A 165 -21.44 -9.61 -23.89
C GLU A 165 -21.33 -10.67 -22.77
N GLU A 166 -21.86 -11.87 -23.02
CA GLU A 166 -21.92 -12.93 -22.01
C GLU A 166 -20.54 -13.38 -21.52
N ASN A 167 -19.54 -13.34 -22.40
CA ASN A 167 -18.14 -13.60 -22.06
C ASN A 167 -17.59 -12.58 -21.03
N TRP A 168 -17.93 -11.30 -21.16
CA TRP A 168 -17.50 -10.21 -20.28
C TRP A 168 -18.20 -10.30 -18.93
N LYS A 169 -19.52 -10.58 -18.94
CA LYS A 169 -20.28 -10.84 -17.72
C LYS A 169 -19.65 -11.97 -16.92
N ARG A 170 -19.45 -13.14 -17.55
CA ARG A 170 -18.86 -14.31 -16.90
C ARG A 170 -17.44 -14.02 -16.38
N ARG A 171 -16.59 -13.39 -17.19
CA ARG A 171 -15.22 -13.02 -16.81
C ARG A 171 -15.20 -12.07 -15.61
N PHE A 172 -16.10 -11.10 -15.55
CA PHE A 172 -16.19 -10.15 -14.44
C PHE A 172 -16.73 -10.81 -13.16
N GLU A 173 -17.77 -11.65 -13.28
CA GLU A 173 -18.31 -12.43 -12.17
C GLU A 173 -17.27 -13.37 -11.57
N ASP A 174 -16.51 -14.06 -12.42
CA ASP A 174 -15.43 -14.94 -11.98
C ASP A 174 -14.34 -14.15 -11.25
N GLY A 175 -14.04 -12.94 -11.70
CA GLY A 175 -13.13 -12.02 -11.00
C GLY A 175 -13.66 -11.62 -9.62
N ARG A 176 -14.93 -11.22 -9.50
CA ARG A 176 -15.57 -10.84 -8.22
C ARG A 176 -15.61 -12.00 -7.22
N LYS A 177 -15.85 -13.24 -7.68
CA LYS A 177 -15.97 -14.43 -6.83
C LYS A 177 -14.65 -14.85 -6.18
N LYS A 178 -13.50 -14.55 -6.80
CA LYS A 178 -12.19 -15.07 -6.40
C LYS A 178 -11.48 -14.33 -5.26
N GLY A 179 -12.05 -13.24 -4.74
CA GLY A 179 -11.49 -12.35 -3.70
C GLY A 179 -10.14 -12.76 -3.06
N GLY A 180 -9.10 -11.95 -3.27
CA GLY A 180 -7.72 -12.25 -2.83
C GLY A 180 -6.70 -12.17 -3.97
N GLU A 181 -5.55 -12.85 -3.83
CA GLU A 181 -4.34 -12.79 -4.70
C GLU A 181 -4.59 -12.98 -6.21
N TYR A 182 -5.72 -13.59 -6.61
CA TYR A 182 -6.19 -13.73 -8.00
C TYR A 182 -7.41 -12.85 -8.26
N SER A 183 -7.21 -11.57 -7.96
CA SER A 183 -8.18 -10.49 -7.90
C SER A 183 -8.78 -10.14 -9.27
N ILE A 184 -9.73 -9.21 -9.31
CA ILE A 184 -10.36 -8.73 -10.55
C ILE A 184 -9.32 -8.16 -11.53
N SER A 185 -8.14 -7.73 -11.07
CA SER A 185 -7.05 -7.33 -11.96
C SER A 185 -6.47 -8.49 -12.77
N GLY A 186 -6.51 -9.71 -12.22
CA GLY A 186 -6.00 -10.91 -12.87
C GLY A 186 -6.81 -11.35 -14.09
N ILE A 187 -7.98 -10.76 -14.33
CA ILE A 187 -8.76 -11.05 -15.53
C ILE A 187 -8.19 -10.33 -16.75
N PHE A 188 -7.43 -9.23 -16.60
CA PHE A 188 -6.90 -8.37 -17.67
C PHE A 188 -5.47 -8.73 -18.13
N TRP A 189 -5.11 -8.23 -19.31
CA TRP A 189 -3.77 -8.29 -19.91
C TRP A 189 -3.32 -9.69 -20.28
N LYS A 190 -4.21 -10.45 -20.93
CA LYS A 190 -3.87 -11.75 -21.53
C LYS A 190 -2.85 -11.58 -22.67
N LYS A 191 -2.15 -12.66 -23.02
CA LYS A 191 -0.96 -12.60 -23.89
C LYS A 191 -1.32 -12.41 -25.36
N GLY A 192 -1.17 -11.19 -25.89
CA GLY A 192 -1.09 -10.93 -27.32
C GLY A 192 -1.67 -9.59 -27.71
N LYS A 193 -1.18 -8.97 -28.81
CA LYS A 193 -1.61 -7.60 -29.20
C LYS A 193 -3.12 -7.51 -29.44
N LYS A 194 -3.74 -8.54 -30.04
CA LYS A 194 -5.19 -8.58 -30.26
C LYS A 194 -5.94 -8.66 -28.92
N GLU A 195 -5.52 -9.55 -28.04
CA GLU A 195 -6.10 -9.73 -26.71
C GLU A 195 -5.95 -8.46 -25.85
N TRP A 196 -4.84 -7.71 -25.99
CA TRP A 196 -4.66 -6.44 -25.29
C TRP A 196 -5.68 -5.37 -25.67
N LEU A 197 -6.12 -5.33 -26.93
CA LEU A 197 -7.14 -4.37 -27.37
C LEU A 197 -8.53 -4.79 -26.91
N GLU A 198 -8.84 -6.08 -26.95
CA GLU A 198 -10.08 -6.62 -26.37
C GLU A 198 -10.15 -6.38 -24.86
N ASP A 199 -9.03 -6.58 -24.16
CA ASP A 199 -8.89 -6.28 -22.74
C ASP A 199 -9.00 -4.80 -22.43
N LEU A 200 -8.50 -3.93 -23.32
CA LEU A 200 -8.65 -2.49 -23.19
C LEU A 200 -10.12 -2.07 -23.25
N ASP A 201 -10.89 -2.58 -24.22
CA ASP A 201 -12.32 -2.26 -24.34
C ASP A 201 -13.09 -2.70 -23.09
N PHE A 202 -12.84 -3.92 -22.65
CA PHE A 202 -13.45 -4.44 -21.44
C PHE A 202 -13.02 -3.66 -20.18
N LEU A 203 -11.73 -3.27 -20.08
CA LEU A 203 -11.21 -2.47 -18.98
C LEU A 203 -11.92 -1.11 -18.90
N MET A 204 -12.16 -0.44 -20.02
CA MET A 204 -12.84 0.86 -20.06
C MET A 204 -14.26 0.76 -19.51
N GLU A 205 -14.99 -0.30 -19.85
CA GLU A 205 -16.32 -0.57 -19.30
C GLU A 205 -16.26 -0.83 -17.78
N VAL A 206 -15.29 -1.64 -17.34
CA VAL A 206 -15.11 -1.98 -15.92
C VAL A 206 -14.71 -0.75 -15.09
N LEU A 207 -13.79 0.08 -15.58
CA LEU A 207 -13.37 1.31 -14.90
C LEU A 207 -14.50 2.34 -14.77
N ALA A 208 -15.53 2.24 -15.61
CA ALA A 208 -16.72 3.06 -15.53
C ALA A 208 -17.76 2.54 -14.51
N LEU A 209 -17.49 1.47 -13.77
CA LEU A 209 -18.35 0.96 -12.70
C LEU A 209 -17.89 1.44 -11.32
N ASN A 210 -18.82 1.51 -10.36
CA ASN A 210 -18.44 1.45 -8.95
C ASN A 210 -18.15 -0.02 -8.61
N LEU A 211 -16.90 -0.31 -8.26
CA LEU A 211 -16.42 -1.70 -8.10
C LEU A 211 -16.62 -2.28 -6.70
N GLY A 212 -17.45 -1.66 -5.85
CA GLY A 212 -17.60 -2.13 -4.47
C GLY A 212 -16.24 -2.14 -3.78
N LYS A 213 -15.90 -3.22 -3.07
CA LYS A 213 -14.61 -3.40 -2.39
C LYS A 213 -13.40 -3.47 -3.35
N ASP A 214 -13.61 -3.86 -4.61
CA ASP A 214 -12.55 -4.08 -5.59
C ASP A 214 -11.99 -2.77 -6.19
N TRP A 215 -12.52 -1.62 -5.79
CA TRP A 215 -12.02 -0.31 -6.24
C TRP A 215 -10.51 -0.12 -6.00
N ARG A 216 -9.97 -0.75 -4.94
CA ARG A 216 -8.55 -0.73 -4.59
C ARG A 216 -7.65 -1.31 -5.69
N GLN A 217 -8.17 -2.26 -6.45
CA GLN A 217 -7.42 -2.98 -7.46
C GLN A 217 -7.32 -2.21 -8.79
N ILE A 218 -7.92 -1.02 -8.90
CA ILE A 218 -7.88 -0.20 -10.12
C ILE A 218 -6.44 0.13 -10.53
N ASP A 219 -5.55 0.38 -9.57
CA ASP A 219 -4.15 0.68 -9.88
C ASP A 219 -3.45 -0.53 -10.54
N THR A 220 -3.72 -1.73 -10.03
CA THR A 220 -3.23 -2.99 -10.59
C THR A 220 -3.86 -3.32 -11.93
N MET A 221 -5.18 -3.13 -12.08
CA MET A 221 -5.91 -3.29 -13.35
C MET A 221 -5.33 -2.41 -14.45
N THR A 222 -4.90 -1.20 -14.12
CA THR A 222 -4.33 -0.26 -15.09
C THR A 222 -2.82 -0.38 -15.22
N ASN A 223 -2.14 -1.20 -14.41
CA ASN A 223 -0.68 -1.22 -14.29
C ASN A 223 0.03 -1.40 -15.65
N ALA A 224 -0.51 -2.28 -16.48
CA ALA A 224 -0.05 -2.51 -17.85
C ALA A 224 0.12 -1.26 -18.69
N LEU A 225 -0.87 -0.39 -18.65
CA LEU A 225 -0.93 0.82 -19.45
C LEU A 225 0.25 1.75 -19.12
N TRP A 226 0.69 1.78 -17.87
CA TRP A 226 1.73 2.67 -17.41
C TRP A 226 3.15 2.16 -17.66
N PHE A 227 3.31 0.85 -17.81
CA PHE A 227 4.63 0.21 -17.87
C PHE A 227 4.85 -0.59 -19.15
N PHE A 228 4.25 -1.78 -19.26
CA PHE A 228 4.60 -2.73 -20.32
C PHE A 228 3.83 -2.55 -21.63
N ALA A 229 2.62 -1.96 -21.57
CA ALA A 229 1.80 -1.63 -22.73
C ALA A 229 1.82 -0.12 -23.05
N LYS A 230 2.76 0.62 -22.43
CA LYS A 230 2.84 2.09 -22.49
C LYS A 230 3.02 2.66 -23.89
N THR A 231 3.75 1.97 -24.76
CA THR A 231 4.01 2.48 -26.12
C THR A 231 3.01 1.96 -27.15
N THR A 232 2.25 0.92 -26.82
CA THR A 232 1.42 0.17 -27.78
C THR A 232 -0.08 0.36 -27.54
N VAL A 233 -0.53 0.25 -26.29
CA VAL A 233 -1.95 0.25 -25.92
C VAL A 233 -2.35 1.55 -25.24
N TYR A 234 -1.46 2.13 -24.43
CA TYR A 234 -1.77 3.38 -23.71
C TYR A 234 -2.18 4.55 -24.60
N PRO A 235 -1.55 4.81 -25.77
CA PRO A 235 -2.03 5.89 -26.65
C PRO A 235 -3.47 5.66 -27.12
N ILE A 236 -3.85 4.40 -27.36
CA ILE A 236 -5.21 4.01 -27.75
C ILE A 236 -6.17 4.17 -26.57
N PHE A 237 -5.75 3.81 -25.36
CA PHE A 237 -6.52 4.06 -24.14
C PHE A 237 -6.86 5.55 -23.98
N VAL A 238 -5.86 6.43 -24.11
CA VAL A 238 -6.06 7.88 -24.01
C VAL A 238 -7.01 8.38 -25.11
N GLN A 239 -6.84 7.91 -26.35
CA GLN A 239 -7.75 8.26 -27.44
C GLN A 239 -9.19 7.82 -27.15
N LYS A 240 -9.41 6.55 -26.80
CA LYS A 240 -10.74 6.03 -26.48
C LYS A 240 -11.38 6.78 -25.32
N LEU A 241 -10.60 7.13 -24.29
CA LEU A 241 -11.08 7.91 -23.16
C LEU A 241 -11.52 9.34 -23.54
N LYS A 242 -10.91 9.96 -24.56
CA LYS A 242 -11.35 11.25 -25.12
C LYS A 242 -12.64 11.15 -25.92
N GLU A 243 -12.90 10.00 -26.53
CA GLU A 243 -14.08 9.73 -27.36
C GLU A 243 -15.32 9.35 -26.54
N LEU A 244 -15.15 9.01 -25.25
CA LEU A 244 -16.27 8.71 -24.36
C LEU A 244 -17.13 9.93 -24.02
N SER A 245 -18.36 9.67 -23.57
CA SER A 245 -19.19 10.71 -22.97
C SER A 245 -18.52 11.32 -21.73
N ILE A 246 -18.73 12.62 -21.50
CA ILE A 246 -18.16 13.35 -20.35
C ILE A 246 -18.46 12.64 -19.03
N GLU A 247 -19.66 12.08 -18.88
CA GLU A 247 -20.07 11.33 -17.69
C GLU A 247 -19.18 10.08 -17.47
N LYS A 248 -19.01 9.26 -18.51
CA LYS A 248 -18.22 8.02 -18.42
C LYS A 248 -16.74 8.32 -18.23
N GLN A 249 -16.23 9.33 -18.93
CA GLN A 249 -14.87 9.83 -18.76
C GLN A 249 -14.62 10.30 -17.33
N SER A 250 -15.51 11.13 -16.76
CA SER A 250 -15.39 11.60 -15.37
C SER A 250 -15.38 10.43 -14.40
N LYS A 251 -16.25 9.44 -14.58
CA LYS A 251 -16.33 8.28 -13.69
C LYS A 251 -15.05 7.44 -13.69
N ILE A 252 -14.46 7.20 -14.87
CA ILE A 252 -13.17 6.50 -15.00
C ILE A 252 -12.06 7.31 -14.31
N LEU A 253 -11.99 8.62 -14.56
CA LEU A 253 -10.99 9.50 -13.97
C LEU A 253 -11.10 9.56 -12.44
N ASP A 254 -12.31 9.68 -11.90
CA ASP A 254 -12.56 9.68 -10.46
C ASP A 254 -12.16 8.35 -9.82
N ASN A 255 -12.42 7.23 -10.49
CA ASN A 255 -12.00 5.91 -10.02
C ASN A 255 -10.47 5.76 -10.00
N ILE A 256 -9.76 6.23 -11.03
CA ILE A 256 -8.29 6.27 -11.03
C ILE A 256 -7.76 7.21 -9.93
N LYS A 257 -8.40 8.36 -9.72
CA LYS A 257 -8.00 9.35 -8.71
C LYS A 257 -8.05 8.81 -7.29
N LYS A 258 -9.03 7.94 -6.99
CA LYS A 258 -9.19 7.30 -5.67
C LYS A 258 -7.95 6.50 -5.28
N VAL A 259 -7.36 5.76 -6.23
CA VAL A 259 -6.20 4.89 -5.97
C VAL A 259 -4.87 5.56 -6.29
N ASN A 260 -4.81 6.47 -7.27
CA ASN A 260 -3.56 7.07 -7.71
C ASN A 260 -3.74 8.49 -8.28
N LYS A 261 -3.53 9.48 -7.40
CA LYS A 261 -3.62 10.91 -7.74
C LYS A 261 -2.62 11.35 -8.81
N LYS A 262 -1.45 10.71 -8.90
CA LYS A 262 -0.40 11.04 -9.89
C LYS A 262 -0.82 10.59 -11.29
N LYS A 263 -1.27 9.34 -11.43
CA LYS A 263 -1.79 8.79 -12.70
C LYS A 263 -3.03 9.56 -13.16
N PHE A 264 -3.94 9.89 -12.24
CA PHE A 264 -5.08 10.77 -12.53
C PHE A 264 -4.65 12.14 -13.09
N LYS A 265 -3.67 12.79 -12.45
CA LYS A 265 -3.18 14.11 -12.89
C LYS A 265 -2.60 14.03 -14.30
N GLN A 266 -1.71 13.07 -14.54
CA GLN A 266 -1.12 12.84 -15.86
C GLN A 266 -2.20 12.61 -16.93
N LEU A 267 -3.14 11.72 -16.66
CA LEU A 267 -4.20 11.40 -17.62
C LEU A 267 -5.13 12.59 -17.87
N SER A 268 -5.41 13.39 -16.84
CA SER A 268 -6.22 14.62 -16.97
C SER A 268 -5.53 15.67 -17.85
N GLU A 269 -4.21 15.83 -17.71
CA GLU A 269 -3.42 16.74 -18.56
C GLU A 269 -3.44 16.28 -20.02
N GLU A 270 -3.20 14.98 -20.27
CA GLU A 270 -3.20 14.39 -21.61
C GLU A 270 -4.58 14.44 -22.30
N ILE A 271 -5.68 14.30 -21.54
CA ILE A 271 -7.04 14.40 -22.06
C ILE A 271 -7.37 15.84 -22.45
N ASN A 272 -7.03 16.80 -21.60
CA ASN A 272 -7.36 18.21 -21.79
C ASN A 272 -6.37 18.95 -22.72
N GLY A 273 -5.26 18.31 -23.12
CA GLY A 273 -4.27 18.87 -24.02
C GLY A 273 -3.41 19.96 -23.36
N ILE A 274 -3.14 19.84 -22.05
CA ILE A 274 -2.29 20.75 -21.26
C ILE A 274 -0.89 20.16 -21.13
#